data_AF-A0A822FAB6-F1
#
_entry.id   AF-A0A822FAB6-F1
#
_cell.length_a   1.000
_cell.length_b   1.000
_cell.length_c   1.000
_cell.angle_alpha   90.00
_cell.angle_beta   90.00
_cell.angle_gamma   90.00
#
_symmetry.space_group_name_H-M   'P 1'
#
loop_
_entity.id
_entity.type
_entity.pdbx_description
1 polymer ?
#
loop_
_entity_poly.entity_id
_entity_poly.type
_entity_poly.pdbx_seq_one_letter_code
_entity_poly.pdbx_strand_id
1 'polypeptide(L)'
;MSLTHLVTMSIGSVGGYAEGSIGIAVQRVSEAGVYVISSMGNEGREGLQTGATPAIAKDVIAVASVDNSYEAKLYLIVPNGEKIFYKSGVAYGGWRSTVNSTIVVNDPQPTASDGCSGPSKPVSGAVVLYAFSTTDTCDSSVRCNKAAAEGAIGCLLYNISSIIGSSIIPSGSISLDDGWSIITMVTENPSAMFTFTNLLELIPTVSE
;
A
#
# COMPACT_ATOMS: atom_id res chain seq x y z
N MET A 1 -36.01 -20.10 -0.66
CA MET A 1 -35.19 -19.67 -1.82
C MET A 1 -34.74 -18.25 -1.55
N SER A 2 -33.43 -17.99 -1.48
CA SER A 2 -32.92 -16.63 -1.40
C SER A 2 -33.02 -16.01 -2.79
N LEU A 3 -33.85 -14.97 -2.96
CA LEU A 3 -33.89 -14.19 -4.19
C LEU A 3 -32.67 -13.26 -4.17
N THR A 4 -31.79 -13.39 -5.14
CA THR A 4 -30.70 -12.43 -5.35
C THR A 4 -31.28 -11.21 -6.03
N HIS A 5 -31.19 -10.05 -5.38
CA HIS A 5 -31.72 -8.79 -5.93
C HIS A 5 -30.64 -7.96 -6.62
N LEU A 6 -29.37 -8.24 -6.33
CA LEU A 6 -28.24 -7.43 -6.78
C LEU A 6 -26.98 -8.29 -6.95
N VAL A 7 -26.24 -8.05 -8.02
CA VAL A 7 -24.97 -8.69 -8.34
C VAL A 7 -23.94 -7.60 -8.66
N THR A 8 -22.88 -7.52 -7.85
CA THR A 8 -21.73 -6.65 -8.12
C THR A 8 -20.59 -7.46 -8.71
N MET A 9 -19.95 -6.95 -9.76
CA MET A 9 -18.88 -7.65 -10.47
C MET A 9 -17.67 -6.73 -10.69
N SER A 10 -16.51 -7.18 -10.23
CA SER A 10 -15.20 -6.56 -10.52
C SER A 10 -14.43 -7.44 -11.50
N ILE A 11 -15.04 -7.70 -12.65
CA ILE A 11 -14.45 -8.44 -13.77
C ILE A 11 -14.75 -7.67 -15.04
N GLY A 12 -13.80 -7.65 -15.97
CA GLY A 12 -13.95 -6.95 -17.22
C GLY A 12 -12.97 -7.46 -18.27
N SER A 13 -13.38 -7.42 -19.54
CA SER A 13 -12.48 -7.51 -20.68
C SER A 13 -12.76 -6.37 -21.64
N VAL A 14 -11.70 -5.66 -22.00
CA VAL A 14 -11.73 -4.51 -22.92
C VAL A 14 -11.95 -4.98 -24.36
N GLY A 15 -12.63 -4.16 -25.15
CA GLY A 15 -12.87 -4.44 -26.58
C GLY A 15 -14.00 -5.43 -26.84
N GLY A 16 -14.82 -5.71 -25.82
CA GLY A 16 -16.05 -6.48 -25.97
C GLY A 16 -17.20 -5.64 -26.54
N TYR A 17 -18.28 -6.33 -26.91
CA TYR A 17 -19.54 -5.72 -27.34
C TYR A 17 -20.67 -6.14 -26.39
N ALA A 18 -21.72 -5.35 -26.29
CA ALA A 18 -22.88 -5.65 -25.45
C ALA A 18 -23.55 -6.99 -25.85
N GLU A 19 -23.42 -7.36 -27.12
CA GLU A 19 -23.96 -8.57 -27.74
C GLU A 19 -23.04 -9.79 -27.57
N GLY A 20 -21.89 -9.63 -26.93
CA GLY A 20 -21.01 -10.74 -26.58
C GLY A 20 -21.68 -11.71 -25.60
N SER A 21 -21.16 -12.93 -25.51
CA SER A 21 -21.74 -13.99 -24.66
C SER A 21 -21.92 -13.57 -23.20
N ILE A 22 -20.95 -12.84 -22.63
CA ILE A 22 -21.02 -12.30 -21.27
C ILE A 22 -22.08 -11.20 -21.17
N GLY A 23 -22.14 -10.29 -22.15
CA GLY A 23 -23.14 -9.22 -22.22
C GLY A 23 -24.57 -9.76 -22.29
N ILE A 24 -24.82 -10.78 -23.11
CA ILE A 24 -26.12 -11.48 -23.18
C ILE A 24 -26.45 -12.18 -21.86
N ALA A 25 -25.46 -12.82 -21.22
CA ALA A 25 -25.67 -13.51 -19.96
C ALA A 25 -26.11 -12.54 -18.85
N VAL A 26 -25.42 -11.41 -18.69
CA VAL A 26 -25.78 -10.40 -17.68
C VAL A 26 -27.09 -9.69 -18.03
N GLN A 27 -27.39 -9.52 -19.32
CA GLN A 27 -28.66 -8.98 -19.79
C GLN A 27 -29.83 -9.84 -19.32
N ARG A 28 -29.75 -11.17 -19.48
CA ARG A 28 -30.80 -12.10 -19.00
C ARG A 28 -30.96 -12.08 -17.49
N VAL A 29 -29.87 -11.91 -16.75
CA VAL A 29 -29.90 -11.77 -15.29
C VAL A 29 -30.63 -10.48 -14.91
N SER A 30 -30.35 -9.38 -15.60
CA SER A 30 -31.03 -8.10 -15.40
C SER A 30 -32.52 -8.17 -15.72
N GLU A 31 -32.89 -8.78 -16.84
CA GLU A 31 -34.28 -9.01 -17.26
C GLU A 31 -35.06 -9.91 -16.28
N ALA A 32 -34.38 -10.75 -15.52
CA ALA A 32 -34.98 -11.55 -14.44
C ALA A 32 -35.23 -10.75 -13.14
N GLY A 33 -35.00 -9.44 -13.15
CA GLY A 33 -35.26 -8.54 -12.02
C GLY A 33 -34.08 -8.39 -11.06
N VAL A 34 -32.85 -8.73 -11.49
CA VAL A 34 -31.64 -8.61 -10.67
C VAL A 34 -30.80 -7.42 -11.12
N TYR A 35 -30.51 -6.47 -10.24
CA TYR A 35 -29.63 -5.36 -10.60
C TYR A 35 -28.19 -5.85 -10.80
N VAL A 36 -27.62 -5.64 -11.98
CA VAL A 36 -26.21 -5.97 -12.27
C VAL A 36 -25.40 -4.68 -12.25
N ILE A 37 -24.33 -4.66 -11.46
CA ILE A 37 -23.41 -3.53 -11.30
C ILE A 37 -22.01 -4.01 -11.65
N SER A 38 -21.32 -3.32 -12.56
CA SER A 38 -19.99 -3.70 -13.01
C SER A 38 -19.06 -2.51 -13.10
N SER A 39 -17.79 -2.71 -12.73
CA SER A 39 -16.72 -1.75 -13.00
C SER A 39 -16.54 -1.53 -14.50
N MET A 40 -16.36 -0.29 -14.93
CA MET A 40 -16.15 0.05 -16.35
C MET A 40 -14.80 -0.42 -16.92
N GLY A 41 -13.82 -0.69 -16.06
CA GLY A 41 -12.44 -0.99 -16.45
C GLY A 41 -11.48 0.13 -16.03
N ASN A 42 -10.18 -0.16 -16.10
CA ASN A 42 -9.10 0.76 -15.71
C ASN A 42 -8.34 1.31 -16.93
N GLU A 43 -8.81 1.02 -18.15
CA GLU A 43 -8.17 1.32 -19.42
C GLU A 43 -8.64 2.66 -20.00
N GLY A 44 -9.02 3.61 -19.14
CA GLY A 44 -9.51 4.93 -19.55
C GLY A 44 -8.47 5.76 -20.33
N ARG A 45 -7.17 5.46 -20.15
CA ARG A 45 -6.07 6.12 -20.89
C ARG A 45 -5.95 5.67 -22.35
N GLU A 46 -6.52 4.51 -22.70
CA GLU A 46 -6.45 3.94 -24.05
C GLU A 46 -7.47 4.57 -25.03
N GLY A 47 -8.27 5.53 -24.56
CA GLY A 47 -9.16 6.35 -25.38
C GLY A 47 -10.64 5.98 -25.28
N LEU A 48 -11.44 6.56 -26.17
CA LEU A 48 -12.88 6.28 -26.25
C LEU A 48 -13.08 4.82 -26.69
N GLN A 49 -14.16 4.17 -26.20
CA GLN A 49 -14.54 2.78 -26.50
C GLN A 49 -13.75 1.67 -25.78
N THR A 50 -13.05 1.98 -24.70
CA THR A 50 -12.32 0.99 -23.89
C THR A 50 -13.15 0.39 -22.74
N GLY A 51 -14.46 0.67 -22.72
CA GLY A 51 -15.37 0.11 -21.72
C GLY A 51 -15.38 -1.42 -21.75
N ALA A 52 -15.27 -2.03 -20.58
CA ALA A 52 -15.18 -3.48 -20.46
C ALA A 52 -16.56 -4.15 -20.45
N THR A 53 -16.70 -5.31 -21.10
CA THR A 53 -17.83 -6.22 -20.84
C THR A 53 -17.62 -6.87 -19.47
N PRO A 54 -18.63 -6.93 -18.57
CA PRO A 54 -20.07 -6.71 -18.79
C PRO A 54 -20.59 -5.28 -18.64
N ALA A 55 -19.79 -4.32 -18.20
CA ALA A 55 -20.26 -2.97 -17.87
C ALA A 55 -20.90 -2.22 -19.06
N ILE A 56 -20.54 -2.57 -20.30
CA ILE A 56 -21.14 -2.01 -21.52
C ILE A 56 -22.48 -2.65 -21.93
N ALA A 57 -22.97 -3.68 -21.22
CA ALA A 57 -24.26 -4.28 -21.53
C ALA A 57 -25.41 -3.34 -21.15
N LYS A 58 -26.51 -3.40 -21.91
CA LYS A 58 -27.58 -2.39 -21.90
C LYS A 58 -28.19 -2.15 -20.52
N ASP A 59 -28.49 -3.23 -19.78
CA ASP A 59 -29.17 -3.14 -18.48
C ASP A 59 -28.21 -3.39 -17.30
N VAL A 60 -26.93 -3.02 -17.46
CA VAL A 60 -25.91 -3.06 -16.42
C VAL A 60 -25.59 -1.64 -15.95
N ILE A 61 -25.49 -1.47 -14.63
CA ILE A 61 -25.00 -0.22 -14.03
C ILE A 61 -23.48 -0.22 -14.12
N ALA A 62 -22.98 0.55 -15.09
CA ALA A 62 -21.58 0.86 -15.30
C ALA A 62 -21.04 1.81 -14.22
N VAL A 63 -20.02 1.40 -13.47
CA VAL A 63 -19.39 2.22 -12.42
C VAL A 63 -18.00 2.67 -12.87
N ALA A 64 -17.83 3.98 -13.02
CA ALA A 64 -16.52 4.63 -13.17
C ALA A 64 -15.91 4.96 -11.80
N SER A 65 -14.63 5.31 -11.78
CA SER A 65 -13.92 5.74 -10.57
C SER A 65 -13.60 7.23 -10.62
N VAL A 66 -13.74 7.90 -9.48
CA VAL A 66 -13.18 9.22 -9.23
C VAL A 66 -12.29 9.12 -7.99
N ASP A 67 -11.23 9.91 -7.96
CA ASP A 67 -10.36 9.94 -6.79
C ASP A 67 -11.09 10.57 -5.60
N ASN A 68 -10.88 10.00 -4.41
CA ASN A 68 -11.38 10.58 -3.18
C ASN A 68 -10.64 11.89 -2.90
N SER A 69 -11.30 12.86 -2.28
CA SER A 69 -10.67 14.10 -1.80
C SER A 69 -9.85 13.93 -0.52
N TYR A 70 -9.98 12.76 0.13
CA TYR A 70 -9.22 12.39 1.32
C TYR A 70 -8.83 10.91 1.24
N GLU A 71 -7.67 10.59 1.79
CA GLU A 71 -7.21 9.23 1.98
C GLU A 71 -6.89 8.97 3.46
N ALA A 72 -7.21 7.76 3.93
CA ALA A 72 -6.85 7.32 5.27
C ALA A 72 -5.43 6.76 5.25
N LYS A 73 -4.49 7.39 5.96
CA LYS A 73 -3.11 6.91 6.07
C LYS A 73 -2.72 6.56 7.50
N LEU A 74 -1.90 5.50 7.61
CA LEU A 74 -1.23 5.18 8.87
C LEU A 74 -0.11 6.19 9.10
N TYR A 75 0.19 6.45 10.37
CA TYR A 75 1.26 7.37 10.72
C TYR A 75 2.04 6.92 11.96
N LEU A 76 3.28 7.41 12.04
CA LEU A 76 4.10 7.43 13.23
C LEU A 76 4.29 8.88 13.68
N ILE A 77 4.51 9.09 14.98
CA ILE A 77 4.81 10.40 15.56
C ILE A 77 6.31 10.44 15.84
N VAL A 78 6.98 11.44 15.29
CA VAL A 78 8.41 11.67 15.49
C VAL A 78 8.66 12.51 16.76
N PRO A 79 9.90 12.64 17.26
CA PRO A 79 10.18 13.26 18.56
C PRO A 79 9.67 14.70 18.74
N ASN A 80 9.56 15.47 17.66
CA ASN A 80 9.03 16.84 17.69
C ASN A 80 7.49 16.91 17.72
N GLY A 81 6.79 15.77 17.69
CA GLY A 81 5.33 15.66 17.68
C GLY A 81 4.69 15.64 16.30
N GLU A 82 5.47 15.83 15.22
CA GLU A 82 4.98 15.76 13.85
C GLU A 82 4.69 14.31 13.42
N LYS A 83 3.84 14.18 12.40
CA LYS A 83 3.41 12.89 11.87
C LYS A 83 4.13 12.59 10.57
N ILE A 84 4.68 11.39 10.47
CA ILE A 84 5.15 10.80 9.21
C ILE A 84 4.16 9.72 8.81
N PHE A 85 3.62 9.85 7.60
CA PHE A 85 2.67 8.89 7.05
C PHE A 85 3.40 7.73 6.38
N TYR A 86 2.87 6.52 6.54
CA TYR A 86 3.45 5.33 5.93
C TYR A 86 2.37 4.44 5.32
N LYS A 87 2.75 3.63 4.33
CA LYS A 87 1.95 2.54 3.79
C LYS A 87 2.41 1.23 4.39
N SER A 88 1.50 0.43 4.96
CA SER A 88 1.88 -0.85 5.56
C SER A 88 2.35 -1.86 4.51
N GLY A 89 3.30 -2.71 4.90
CA GLY A 89 3.68 -3.88 4.10
C GLY A 89 2.56 -4.92 4.01
N VAL A 90 2.54 -5.68 2.93
CA VAL A 90 1.49 -6.65 2.62
C VAL A 90 1.56 -7.91 3.49
N ALA A 91 2.77 -8.37 3.85
CA ALA A 91 2.95 -9.69 4.46
C ALA A 91 2.46 -9.77 5.92
N TYR A 92 2.97 -8.93 6.83
CA TYR A 92 2.52 -8.87 8.22
C TYR A 92 1.50 -7.76 8.51
N GLY A 93 1.51 -6.70 7.68
CA GLY A 93 0.78 -5.45 7.93
C GLY A 93 1.59 -4.40 8.67
N GLY A 94 0.91 -3.33 9.09
CA GLY A 94 1.47 -2.28 9.94
C GLY A 94 1.41 -2.64 11.43
N TRP A 95 1.76 -1.68 12.29
CA TRP A 95 1.62 -1.83 13.73
C TRP A 95 0.15 -2.06 14.13
N ARG A 96 -0.07 -2.92 15.13
CA ARG A 96 -1.41 -3.31 15.62
C ARG A 96 -1.81 -2.67 16.95
N SER A 97 -0.87 -1.97 17.58
CA SER A 97 -1.04 -1.18 18.79
C SER A 97 -0.02 -0.05 18.79
N THR A 98 -0.21 0.92 19.68
CA THR A 98 0.79 1.96 19.89
C THR A 98 2.05 1.38 20.53
N VAL A 99 3.21 1.66 19.94
CA VAL A 99 4.53 1.22 20.41
C VAL A 99 5.50 2.40 20.37
N ASN A 100 6.22 2.62 21.46
CA ASN A 100 7.32 3.59 21.50
C ASN A 100 8.64 2.85 21.27
N SER A 101 9.42 3.28 20.29
CA SER A 101 10.70 2.66 19.97
C SER A 101 11.67 3.66 19.35
N THR A 102 12.97 3.38 19.46
CA THR A 102 13.98 4.04 18.65
C THR A 102 13.92 3.54 17.21
N ILE A 103 14.49 4.34 16.31
CA ILE A 103 14.80 3.93 14.93
C ILE A 103 16.31 3.76 14.80
N VAL A 104 16.74 2.65 14.21
CA VAL A 104 18.12 2.43 13.78
C VAL A 104 18.21 2.62 12.27
N VAL A 105 18.87 3.70 11.86
CA VAL A 105 19.23 3.92 10.45
C VAL A 105 20.37 2.96 10.09
N ASN A 106 20.14 2.06 9.13
CA ASN A 106 21.14 1.08 8.76
C ASN A 106 22.40 1.75 8.20
N ASP A 107 22.20 2.58 7.16
CA ASP A 107 23.25 3.37 6.54
C ASP A 107 22.73 4.79 6.26
N PRO A 108 23.29 5.84 6.90
CA PRO A 108 22.88 7.22 6.63
C PRO A 108 23.33 7.72 5.24
N GLN A 109 24.22 6.99 4.55
CA GLN A 109 24.66 7.25 3.18
C GLN A 109 24.54 5.95 2.36
N PRO A 110 23.30 5.47 2.15
CA PRO A 110 23.04 4.12 1.71
C PRO A 110 23.57 3.86 0.29
N THR A 111 24.14 2.67 0.12
CA THR A 111 24.35 2.08 -1.21
C THR A 111 23.06 1.45 -1.75
N ALA A 112 23.06 1.05 -3.03
CA ALA A 112 21.90 0.37 -3.62
C ALA A 112 21.51 -0.94 -2.89
N SER A 113 22.43 -1.54 -2.13
CA SER A 113 22.23 -2.81 -1.42
C SER A 113 21.98 -2.67 0.08
N ASP A 114 21.60 -1.48 0.53
CA ASP A 114 21.25 -1.24 1.93
C ASP A 114 20.25 -2.27 2.47
N GLY A 115 20.61 -2.92 3.59
CA GLY A 115 19.82 -3.97 4.24
C GLY A 115 19.82 -5.35 3.57
N CYS A 116 20.40 -5.55 2.37
CA CYS A 116 20.37 -6.87 1.73
C CYS A 116 21.18 -7.93 2.46
N SER A 117 22.30 -7.55 3.05
CA SER A 117 23.10 -8.45 3.89
C SER A 117 22.49 -8.65 5.27
N GLY A 118 21.54 -7.80 5.66
CA GLY A 118 21.02 -7.67 7.01
C GLY A 118 21.39 -6.30 7.61
N PRO A 119 20.94 -6.01 8.84
CA PRO A 119 21.40 -4.87 9.60
C PRO A 119 22.93 -4.81 9.73
N SER A 120 23.52 -3.62 9.59
CA SER A 120 24.94 -3.34 9.84
C SER A 120 25.21 -2.88 11.28
N LYS A 121 24.14 -2.64 12.05
CA LYS A 121 24.14 -2.14 13.43
C LYS A 121 23.18 -2.98 14.28
N PRO A 122 23.34 -3.01 15.62
CA PRO A 122 22.39 -3.70 16.49
C PRO A 122 20.98 -3.12 16.37
N VAL A 123 19.98 -3.98 16.11
CA VAL A 123 18.57 -3.59 15.91
C VAL A 123 17.60 -4.19 16.91
N SER A 124 18.08 -5.00 17.87
CA SER A 124 17.20 -5.68 18.84
C SER A 124 16.35 -4.68 19.62
N GLY A 125 15.02 -4.83 19.57
CA GLY A 125 14.07 -3.93 20.23
C GLY A 125 13.81 -2.61 19.51
N ALA A 126 14.43 -2.37 18.34
CA ALA A 126 14.29 -1.14 17.57
C ALA A 126 13.55 -1.36 16.24
N VAL A 127 13.13 -0.27 15.61
CA VAL A 127 12.65 -0.26 14.23
C VAL A 127 13.83 0.07 13.32
N VAL A 128 14.08 -0.73 12.28
CA VAL A 128 15.16 -0.44 11.32
C VAL A 128 14.64 0.41 10.17
N LEU A 129 15.46 1.35 9.68
CA LEU A 129 15.22 2.09 8.45
C LEU A 129 16.23 1.69 7.37
N TYR A 130 15.72 1.30 6.21
CA TYR A 130 16.50 0.98 5.01
C TYR A 130 16.13 1.87 3.83
N ALA A 131 17.12 2.20 3.00
CA ALA A 131 16.89 2.71 1.66
C ALA A 131 16.50 1.57 0.71
N PHE A 132 15.58 1.84 -0.21
CA PHE A 132 15.27 0.94 -1.30
C PHE A 132 15.86 1.41 -2.63
N SER A 133 16.33 0.46 -3.43
CA SER A 133 16.72 0.67 -4.82
C SER A 133 16.21 -0.47 -5.70
N THR A 134 15.70 -0.14 -6.88
CA THR A 134 15.27 -1.12 -7.90
C THR A 134 16.44 -1.68 -8.71
N THR A 135 17.66 -1.17 -8.50
CA THR A 135 18.86 -1.61 -9.23
C THR A 135 19.59 -2.78 -8.57
N ASP A 136 19.12 -3.24 -7.41
CA ASP A 136 19.74 -4.33 -6.65
C ASP A 136 18.88 -5.60 -6.63
N THR A 137 19.46 -6.69 -6.13
CA THR A 137 19.01 -8.07 -6.30
C THR A 137 18.10 -8.61 -5.20
N CYS A 138 17.97 -7.93 -4.05
CA CYS A 138 17.09 -8.38 -2.99
C CYS A 138 15.87 -7.45 -2.83
N ASP A 139 14.74 -7.98 -2.36
CA ASP A 139 13.48 -7.25 -2.18
C ASP A 139 13.28 -6.80 -0.72
N SER A 140 12.26 -6.00 -0.47
CA SER A 140 11.78 -5.54 0.85
C SER A 140 11.57 -6.67 1.85
N SER A 141 11.08 -7.83 1.40
CA SER A 141 10.86 -9.00 2.26
C SER A 141 12.16 -9.56 2.82
N VAL A 142 13.21 -9.63 2.00
CA VAL A 142 14.53 -10.11 2.42
C VAL A 142 15.11 -9.20 3.49
N ARG A 143 15.09 -7.88 3.27
CA ARG A 143 15.60 -6.88 4.22
C ARG A 143 14.90 -6.97 5.56
N CYS A 144 13.58 -6.90 5.57
CA CYS A 144 12.82 -6.86 6.81
C CYS A 144 12.84 -8.20 7.57
N ASN A 145 12.89 -9.34 6.89
CA ASN A 145 13.02 -10.64 7.56
C ASN A 145 14.40 -10.84 8.18
N LYS A 146 15.47 -10.33 7.56
CA LYS A 146 16.80 -10.33 8.19
C LYS A 146 16.84 -9.45 9.43
N ALA A 147 16.24 -8.26 9.38
CA ALA A 147 16.11 -7.41 10.56
C ALA A 147 15.30 -8.09 11.68
N ALA A 148 14.20 -8.76 11.35
CA ALA A 148 13.41 -9.52 12.31
C ALA A 148 14.23 -10.65 12.96
N ALA A 149 15.07 -11.35 12.20
CA ALA A 149 15.95 -12.40 12.72
C ALA A 149 17.00 -11.86 13.71
N GLU A 150 17.34 -10.57 13.62
CA GLU A 150 18.23 -9.87 14.54
C GLU A 150 17.50 -9.13 15.68
N GLY A 151 16.18 -9.37 15.82
CA GLY A 151 15.37 -8.87 16.93
C GLY A 151 14.78 -7.48 16.72
N ALA A 152 14.82 -6.93 15.50
CA ALA A 152 14.06 -5.72 15.19
C ALA A 152 12.57 -5.93 15.46
N ILE A 153 11.89 -4.90 15.95
CA ILE A 153 10.44 -4.94 16.23
C ILE A 153 9.60 -4.26 15.14
N GLY A 154 10.27 -3.70 14.13
CA GLY A 154 9.64 -3.17 12.92
C GLY A 154 10.66 -2.85 11.83
N CYS A 155 10.18 -2.63 10.62
CA CYS A 155 11.01 -2.35 9.45
C CYS A 155 10.38 -1.25 8.59
N LEU A 156 11.10 -0.16 8.35
CA LEU A 156 10.70 0.90 7.44
C LEU A 156 11.63 0.94 6.23
N LEU A 157 11.03 1.14 5.06
CA LEU A 157 11.75 1.41 3.82
C LEU A 157 11.35 2.78 3.27
N TYR A 158 12.29 3.49 2.67
CA TYR A 158 11.99 4.70 1.89
C TYR A 158 12.45 4.55 0.45
N ASN A 159 12.10 5.50 -0.41
CA ASN A 159 12.35 5.46 -1.86
C ASN A 159 11.61 4.30 -2.58
N ILE A 160 10.46 3.89 -2.05
CA ILE A 160 9.57 2.90 -2.66
C ILE A 160 8.12 3.18 -2.27
N SER A 161 7.18 2.96 -3.20
CA SER A 161 5.77 3.25 -2.97
C SER A 161 5.04 2.20 -2.13
N SER A 162 5.33 0.91 -2.36
CA SER A 162 4.70 -0.22 -1.66
C SER A 162 5.72 -1.32 -1.42
N ILE A 163 5.61 -2.02 -0.29
CA ILE A 163 6.53 -3.11 0.09
C ILE A 163 5.77 -4.40 0.42
N ILE A 164 6.45 -5.53 0.25
CA ILE A 164 5.99 -6.81 0.82
C ILE A 164 6.22 -6.78 2.34
N GLY A 165 7.43 -6.37 2.77
CA GLY A 165 7.82 -6.30 4.18
C GLY A 165 8.10 -7.66 4.82
N SER A 166 8.25 -7.69 6.14
CA SER A 166 8.47 -8.94 6.88
C SER A 166 7.17 -9.74 7.05
N SER A 167 7.29 -11.05 7.20
CA SER A 167 6.20 -11.93 7.63
C SER A 167 6.09 -12.09 9.16
N ILE A 168 6.97 -11.44 9.93
CA ILE A 168 7.12 -11.62 11.38
C ILE A 168 6.88 -10.32 12.16
N ILE A 169 7.30 -9.18 11.60
CA ILE A 169 7.26 -7.86 12.25
C ILE A 169 6.51 -6.83 11.38
N PRO A 170 5.87 -5.81 11.99
CA PRO A 170 5.23 -4.74 11.23
C PRO A 170 6.24 -4.05 10.32
N SER A 171 5.80 -3.74 9.10
CA SER A 171 6.64 -3.10 8.11
C SER A 171 5.90 -1.97 7.40
N GLY A 172 6.60 -0.97 6.88
CA GLY A 172 5.99 0.08 6.07
C GLY A 172 6.94 0.79 5.13
N SER A 173 6.37 1.42 4.09
CA SER A 173 7.08 2.38 3.25
C SER A 173 6.73 3.82 3.61
N ILE A 174 7.74 4.68 3.63
CA ILE A 174 7.61 6.14 3.82
C ILE A 174 8.14 6.88 2.58
N SER A 175 7.85 8.18 2.48
CA SER A 175 8.37 9.01 1.40
C SER A 175 9.89 9.15 1.46
N LEU A 176 10.51 9.56 0.35
CA LEU A 176 11.95 9.85 0.31
C LEU A 176 12.33 10.96 1.31
N ASP A 177 11.55 12.03 1.35
CA ASP A 177 11.79 13.19 2.21
C ASP A 177 11.61 12.86 3.69
N ASP A 178 10.62 12.04 4.03
CA ASP A 178 10.42 11.53 5.38
C ASP A 178 11.59 10.63 5.81
N GLY A 179 12.09 9.80 4.89
CA GLY A 179 13.29 8.99 5.11
C GLY A 179 14.49 9.84 5.51
N TRP A 180 14.77 10.91 4.76
CA TRP A 180 15.84 11.85 5.08
C TRP A 180 15.62 12.60 6.39
N SER A 181 14.37 12.99 6.67
CA SER A 181 14.02 13.67 7.93
C SER A 181 14.30 12.77 9.14
N ILE A 182 13.95 11.48 9.07
CA ILE A 182 14.29 10.51 10.11
C ILE A 182 15.81 10.32 10.23
N ILE A 183 16.53 10.25 9.12
CA ILE A 183 18.00 10.12 9.13
C ILE A 183 18.64 11.28 9.88
N THR A 184 18.21 12.52 9.62
CA THR A 184 18.68 13.71 10.35
C THR A 184 18.36 13.60 11.84
N MET A 185 17.11 13.31 12.22
CA MET A 185 16.70 13.20 13.62
C MET A 185 17.48 12.14 14.40
N VAL A 186 17.71 10.96 13.80
CA VAL A 186 18.47 9.87 14.42
C VAL A 186 19.96 10.19 14.48
N THR A 187 20.50 10.93 13.50
CA THR A 187 21.90 11.37 13.52
C THR A 187 22.15 12.38 14.64
N GLU A 188 21.22 13.31 14.87
CA GLU A 188 21.29 14.30 15.95
C GLU A 188 21.05 13.66 17.33
N ASN A 189 20.10 12.73 17.43
CA ASN A 189 19.78 12.02 18.66
C ASN A 189 19.45 10.53 18.39
N PRO A 190 20.44 9.62 18.49
CA PRO A 190 20.22 8.19 18.26
C PRO A 190 19.27 7.52 19.27
N SER A 191 19.02 8.16 20.41
CA SER A 191 18.08 7.70 21.44
C SER A 191 16.69 8.33 21.32
N ALA A 192 16.44 9.07 20.25
CA ALA A 192 15.14 9.64 19.94
C ALA A 192 14.05 8.57 19.89
N MET A 193 12.95 8.83 20.60
CA MET A 193 11.80 7.94 20.66
C MET A 193 10.76 8.34 19.62
N PHE A 194 10.33 7.37 18.83
CA PHE A 194 9.26 7.48 17.86
C PHE A 194 8.04 6.70 18.37
N THR A 195 6.85 7.21 18.10
CA THR A 195 5.59 6.55 18.46
C THR A 195 4.97 5.94 17.21
N PHE A 196 5.01 4.63 17.08
CA PHE A 196 4.36 3.88 16.02
C PHE A 196 2.92 3.59 16.42
N THR A 197 1.96 3.79 15.52
CA THR A 197 0.54 3.67 15.84
C THR A 197 -0.18 2.72 14.87
N ASN A 198 -1.34 2.22 15.29
CA ASN A 198 -2.30 1.55 14.42
C ASN A 198 -3.45 2.48 14.01
N LEU A 199 -3.27 3.80 14.20
CA LEU A 199 -4.29 4.80 13.93
C LEU A 199 -4.19 5.28 12.49
N LEU A 200 -5.35 5.61 11.94
CA LEU A 200 -5.48 6.23 10.63
C LEU A 200 -5.86 7.69 10.80
N GLU A 201 -5.34 8.53 9.93
CA GLU A 201 -5.79 9.91 9.78
C GLU A 201 -6.22 10.15 8.33
N LEU A 202 -7.33 10.87 8.18
CA LEU A 202 -7.79 11.35 6.90
C LEU A 202 -6.95 12.57 6.51
N ILE A 203 -6.17 12.43 5.45
CA ILE A 203 -5.41 13.53 4.86
C ILE A 203 -6.01 13.88 3.50
N PRO A 204 -5.99 15.15 3.08
CA PRO A 204 -6.36 15.52 1.72
C PRO A 204 -5.50 14.76 0.71
N THR A 205 -6.13 14.23 -0.33
CA THR A 205 -5.38 13.72 -1.47
C THR A 205 -4.77 14.92 -2.20
N VAL A 206 -3.46 14.85 -2.50
CA VAL A 206 -2.87 15.76 -3.47
C VAL A 206 -3.39 15.34 -4.84
N SER A 207 -4.26 16.16 -5.44
CA SER A 207 -4.70 15.96 -6.81
C SER A 207 -3.49 16.00 -7.74
N GLU A 208 -3.27 14.92 -8.51
CA GLU A 208 -2.32 14.92 -9.65
C GLU A 208 -2.75 15.93 -10.73
#